data_AF-A0A2T7E7A2-F1
#
_entry.id   AF-A0A2T7E7A2-F1
#
_cell.length_a   1.000
_cell.length_b   1.000
_cell.length_c   1.000
_cell.angle_alpha   90.00
_cell.angle_beta   90.00
_cell.angle_gamma   90.00
#
_symmetry.space_group_name_H-M   'P 1'
#
loop_
_entity.id
_entity.type
_entity.pdbx_description
1 polymer ?
#
loop_
_entity_poly.entity_id
_entity_poly.type
_entity_poly.pdbx_seq_one_letter_code
_entity_poly.pdbx_strand_id
1 'polypeptide(L)'
;MASPVHLLLLLAAAAPQLCSAVDPVSTYCAKNFTGAQTQSSISQVLAALVPRASAAYYATATAGSGGSAVWGLAQCRGDVPASDCALCVAAAAGHLASACRGQADARVWYDYCFLRYDGANFIGLPDTGYTLVLINTMNASGDPYEFDLAEGKLMARVASAAGGAASGGLARETAKLDSATTIYGLGWCTRDITAADCGLCVAQAVAELPSYCRFRRGCRVLYSSCMARYETYPFFFPVSGAAAASSHDGEYEKVILNP
;
A
#
# COMPACT_ATOMS: atom_id res chain seq x y z
N MET A 1 -4.06 -11.52 -70.71
CA MET A 1 -5.05 -11.78 -69.65
C MET A 1 -4.34 -12.44 -68.49
N ALA A 2 -4.62 -11.97 -67.27
CA ALA A 2 -4.17 -12.44 -65.95
C ALA A 2 -2.68 -12.27 -65.57
N SER A 3 -2.45 -11.42 -64.57
CA SER A 3 -1.31 -11.47 -63.66
C SER A 3 -1.88 -11.34 -62.24
N PRO A 4 -1.54 -12.21 -61.27
CA PRO A 4 -2.11 -12.10 -59.93
C PRO A 4 -1.27 -11.12 -59.10
N VAL A 5 -1.93 -10.10 -58.56
CA VAL A 5 -1.35 -9.23 -57.53
C VAL A 5 -1.54 -9.94 -56.20
N HIS A 6 -0.46 -10.46 -55.62
CA HIS A 6 -0.48 -11.01 -54.26
C HIS A 6 -0.53 -9.84 -53.26
N LEU A 7 -1.69 -9.65 -52.64
CA LEU A 7 -1.89 -8.74 -51.53
C LEU A 7 -1.37 -9.40 -50.24
N LEU A 8 -0.15 -9.06 -49.81
CA LEU A 8 0.34 -9.44 -48.49
C LEU A 8 -0.37 -8.61 -47.42
N LEU A 9 -1.32 -9.23 -46.71
CA LEU A 9 -1.87 -8.70 -45.46
C LEU A 9 -0.82 -8.87 -44.35
N LEU A 10 -0.14 -7.77 -44.00
CA LEU A 10 0.65 -7.66 -42.77
C LEU A 10 -0.32 -7.64 -41.59
N LEU A 11 -0.53 -8.81 -40.96
CA LEU A 11 -1.13 -8.89 -39.62
C LEU A 11 -0.16 -8.27 -38.63
N ALA A 12 -0.36 -6.98 -38.31
CA ALA A 12 0.25 -6.38 -37.14
C ALA A 12 -0.33 -7.09 -35.91
N ALA A 13 0.42 -8.05 -35.36
CA ALA A 13 0.12 -8.60 -34.06
C ALA A 13 0.24 -7.46 -33.04
N ALA A 14 -0.90 -6.89 -32.64
CA ALA A 14 -0.97 -6.06 -31.46
C ALA A 14 -0.59 -6.95 -30.29
N ALA A 15 0.68 -6.86 -29.87
CA ALA A 15 1.11 -7.46 -28.61
C ALA A 15 0.18 -6.88 -27.53
N PRO A 16 -0.50 -7.72 -26.71
CA PRO A 16 -1.29 -7.21 -25.62
C PRO A 16 -0.33 -6.40 -24.75
N GLN A 17 -0.57 -5.09 -24.67
CA GLN A 17 0.11 -4.25 -23.69
C GLN A 17 -0.29 -4.83 -22.34
N LEU A 18 0.62 -5.55 -21.69
CA LEU A 18 0.58 -5.84 -20.27
C LEU A 18 0.73 -4.50 -19.55
N CYS A 19 -0.35 -3.71 -19.55
CA CYS A 19 -0.48 -2.56 -18.69
C CYS A 19 -0.71 -3.10 -17.28
N SER A 20 0.36 -3.57 -16.63
CA SER A 20 0.38 -3.69 -15.17
C SER A 20 0.55 -2.29 -14.58
N ALA A 21 -0.37 -1.37 -14.90
CA ALA A 21 -0.47 -0.11 -14.19
C ALA A 21 -1.38 -0.35 -12.98
N VAL A 22 -0.87 -1.07 -11.99
CA VAL A 22 -1.30 -0.75 -10.63
C VAL A 22 -0.55 0.56 -10.36
N ASP A 23 -1.25 1.68 -10.28
CA ASP A 23 -0.60 2.94 -9.96
C ASP A 23 -0.27 2.97 -8.46
N PRO A 24 0.89 3.54 -8.06
CA PRO A 24 1.20 3.70 -6.66
C PRO A 24 0.16 4.63 -6.01
N VAL A 25 -0.34 4.25 -4.84
CA VAL A 25 -1.21 5.10 -4.02
C VAL A 25 -0.46 6.39 -3.65
N SER A 26 0.82 6.24 -3.28
CA SER A 26 1.74 7.34 -3.07
C SER A 26 3.19 6.88 -3.08
N THR A 27 4.10 7.82 -3.28
CA THR A 27 5.55 7.64 -3.24
C THR A 27 6.17 8.74 -2.39
N TYR A 28 7.18 8.39 -1.61
CA TYR A 28 8.03 9.31 -0.87
C TYR A 28 9.49 9.03 -1.21
N CYS A 29 10.25 10.09 -1.49
CA CYS A 29 11.69 10.01 -1.73
C CYS A 29 12.39 11.17 -1.02
N ALA A 30 13.45 10.88 -0.26
CA ALA A 30 14.23 11.85 0.48
C ALA A 30 15.69 11.41 0.69
N LYS A 31 16.47 12.28 1.33
CA LYS A 31 17.90 12.11 1.64
C LYS A 31 18.75 11.88 0.38
N ASN A 32 19.08 12.99 -0.29
CA ASN A 32 20.04 12.99 -1.40
C ASN A 32 21.34 12.30 -0.98
N PHE A 33 21.87 11.43 -1.85
CA PHE A 33 23.22 10.88 -1.69
C PHE A 33 24.06 11.12 -2.95
N THR A 34 25.37 11.06 -2.77
CA THR A 34 26.34 11.05 -3.86
C THR A 34 27.15 9.76 -3.79
N GLY A 35 27.46 9.17 -4.94
CA GLY A 35 28.31 7.98 -5.03
C GLY A 35 27.62 6.75 -5.63
N ALA A 36 28.36 6.05 -6.50
CA ALA A 36 27.88 4.87 -7.20
C ALA A 36 27.66 3.66 -6.26
N GLN A 37 28.36 3.63 -5.12
CA GLN A 37 28.28 2.54 -4.15
C GLN A 37 26.88 2.47 -3.52
N THR A 38 26.34 3.59 -3.02
CA THR A 38 24.99 3.61 -2.43
C THR A 38 23.92 3.25 -3.47
N GLN A 39 24.04 3.74 -4.71
CA GLN A 39 23.13 3.35 -5.79
C GLN A 39 23.21 1.85 -6.10
N SER A 40 24.41 1.25 -6.05
CA SER A 40 24.60 -0.19 -6.19
C SER A 40 23.95 -0.96 -5.03
N SER A 41 24.12 -0.49 -3.78
CA SER A 41 23.46 -1.07 -2.60
C SER A 41 21.93 -1.05 -2.72
N ILE A 42 21.34 0.09 -3.12
CA ILE A 42 19.89 0.20 -3.38
C ILE A 42 19.46 -0.84 -4.42
N SER A 43 20.20 -0.94 -5.53
CA SER A 43 19.88 -1.88 -6.61
C SER A 43 19.93 -3.33 -6.14
N GLN A 44 20.92 -3.69 -5.31
CA GLN A 44 21.04 -5.02 -4.70
C GLN A 44 19.90 -5.31 -3.72
N VAL A 45 19.52 -4.35 -2.87
CA VAL A 45 18.39 -4.47 -1.95
C VAL A 45 17.09 -4.71 -2.73
N LEU A 46 16.77 -3.88 -3.72
CA LEU A 46 15.57 -4.04 -4.53
C LEU A 46 15.54 -5.39 -5.27
N ALA A 47 16.65 -5.78 -5.90
CA ALA A 47 16.77 -7.06 -6.59
C ALA A 47 16.62 -8.27 -5.65
N ALA A 48 17.07 -8.17 -4.39
CA ALA A 48 16.91 -9.23 -3.40
C ALA A 48 15.48 -9.30 -2.85
N LEU A 49 14.81 -8.16 -2.65
CA LEU A 49 13.46 -8.08 -2.08
C LEU A 49 12.41 -8.70 -3.00
N VAL A 50 12.49 -8.44 -4.31
CA VAL A 50 11.46 -8.88 -5.27
C VAL A 50 11.19 -10.40 -5.21
N PRO A 51 12.15 -11.29 -5.45
CA PRO A 51 11.88 -12.73 -5.43
C PRO A 51 11.53 -13.24 -4.04
N ARG A 52 12.12 -12.68 -2.97
CA ARG A 52 11.90 -13.14 -1.59
C ARG A 52 10.50 -12.79 -1.09
N ALA A 53 10.07 -11.54 -1.27
CA ALA A 53 8.73 -11.11 -0.86
C ALA A 53 7.63 -11.69 -1.76
N SER A 54 7.90 -11.92 -3.04
CA SER A 54 6.96 -12.64 -3.92
C SER A 54 6.69 -14.07 -3.42
N ALA A 55 7.70 -14.75 -2.86
CA ALA A 55 7.56 -16.12 -2.35
C ALA A 55 6.98 -16.17 -0.93
N ALA A 56 7.42 -15.26 -0.04
CA ALA A 56 7.12 -15.32 1.39
C ALA A 56 6.12 -14.25 1.88
N TYR A 57 5.58 -13.43 0.96
CA TYR A 57 4.76 -12.24 1.23
C TYR A 57 5.47 -11.13 2.02
N TYR A 58 6.71 -11.36 2.43
CA TYR A 58 7.49 -10.45 3.25
C TYR A 58 8.97 -10.78 3.10
N ALA A 59 9.80 -9.76 2.98
CA ALA A 59 11.25 -9.91 3.03
C ALA A 59 11.91 -8.64 3.54
N THR A 60 13.07 -8.82 4.16
CA THR A 60 14.04 -7.76 4.39
C THR A 60 15.32 -8.06 3.60
N ALA A 61 16.07 -7.00 3.30
CA ALA A 61 17.38 -7.10 2.69
C ALA A 61 18.28 -5.96 3.14
N THR A 62 19.58 -6.20 3.13
CA THR A 62 20.60 -5.19 3.40
C THR A 62 21.75 -5.37 2.41
N ALA A 63 22.30 -4.26 1.95
CA ALA A 63 23.50 -4.26 1.11
C ALA A 63 24.40 -3.06 1.43
N GLY A 64 25.68 -3.18 1.08
CA GLY A 64 26.69 -2.16 1.36
C GLY A 64 27.18 -2.14 2.81
N SER A 65 28.03 -1.17 3.12
CA SER A 65 28.61 -0.96 4.44
C SER A 65 28.95 0.51 4.67
N GLY A 66 29.09 0.90 5.95
CA GLY A 66 29.36 2.30 6.32
C GLY A 66 28.34 3.26 5.71
N GLY A 67 28.82 4.34 5.09
CA GLY A 67 27.97 5.35 4.43
C GLY A 67 27.24 4.89 3.15
N SER A 68 27.43 3.63 2.73
CA SER A 68 26.74 3.03 1.59
C SER A 68 25.76 1.91 1.98
N ALA A 69 25.58 1.70 3.29
CA ALA A 69 24.65 0.70 3.79
C ALA A 69 23.20 1.12 3.51
N VAL A 70 22.39 0.16 3.06
CA VAL A 70 20.97 0.36 2.76
C VAL A 70 20.20 -0.82 3.34
N TRP A 71 19.12 -0.51 4.05
CA TRP A 71 18.16 -1.48 4.58
C TRP A 71 16.88 -1.37 3.79
N GLY A 72 16.24 -2.49 3.49
CA GLY A 72 14.97 -2.49 2.79
C GLY A 72 14.04 -3.58 3.27
N LEU A 73 12.75 -3.34 3.03
CA LEU A 73 11.63 -4.20 3.36
C LEU A 73 10.63 -4.15 2.21
N ALA A 74 10.10 -5.31 1.84
CA ALA A 74 8.96 -5.43 0.94
C ALA A 74 7.93 -6.38 1.57
N GLN A 75 6.65 -6.00 1.49
CA GLN A 75 5.57 -6.79 2.06
C GLN A 75 4.31 -6.69 1.23
N CYS A 76 3.70 -7.83 0.94
CA CYS A 76 2.35 -7.91 0.41
C CYS A 76 1.33 -7.96 1.55
N ARG A 77 0.13 -7.47 1.28
CA ARG A 77 -1.01 -7.68 2.17
C ARG A 77 -1.38 -9.17 2.18
N GLY A 78 -1.59 -9.72 3.38
CA GLY A 78 -1.67 -11.18 3.57
C GLY A 78 -2.90 -11.87 2.97
N ASP A 79 -3.89 -11.11 2.51
CA ASP A 79 -5.12 -11.58 1.87
C ASP A 79 -5.02 -11.61 0.33
N VAL A 80 -3.97 -11.02 -0.26
CA VAL A 80 -3.81 -10.87 -1.73
C VAL A 80 -3.37 -12.19 -2.37
N PRO A 81 -3.88 -12.58 -3.56
CA PRO A 81 -3.39 -13.74 -4.30
C PRO A 81 -1.88 -13.68 -4.62
N ALA A 82 -1.22 -14.84 -4.66
CA ALA A 82 0.24 -14.90 -4.81
C ALA A 82 0.75 -14.25 -6.11
N SER A 83 -0.01 -14.38 -7.21
CA SER A 83 0.30 -13.72 -8.48
C SER A 83 0.28 -12.19 -8.36
N ASP A 84 -0.73 -11.65 -7.68
CA ASP A 84 -0.92 -10.21 -7.52
C ASP A 84 0.11 -9.62 -6.56
N CYS A 85 0.48 -10.38 -5.53
CA CYS A 85 1.61 -10.05 -4.66
C CYS A 85 2.92 -9.94 -5.46
N ALA A 86 3.24 -10.94 -6.28
CA ALA A 86 4.46 -10.92 -7.09
C ALA A 86 4.50 -9.74 -8.08
N LEU A 87 3.38 -9.47 -8.75
CA LEU A 87 3.25 -8.30 -9.64
C LEU A 87 3.41 -6.99 -8.88
N CYS A 88 2.78 -6.84 -7.72
CA CYS A 88 2.85 -5.63 -6.92
C CYS A 88 4.27 -5.33 -6.45
N VAL A 89 4.97 -6.32 -5.90
CA VAL A 89 6.34 -6.12 -5.40
C VAL A 89 7.29 -5.78 -6.54
N ALA A 90 7.17 -6.44 -7.71
CA ALA A 90 7.96 -6.11 -8.89
C ALA A 90 7.70 -4.68 -9.38
N ALA A 91 6.42 -4.26 -9.44
CA ALA A 91 6.04 -2.90 -9.81
C ALA A 91 6.58 -1.86 -8.82
N ALA A 92 6.44 -2.11 -7.51
CA ALA A 92 6.94 -1.23 -6.46
C ALA A 92 8.47 -1.04 -6.53
N ALA A 93 9.22 -2.13 -6.73
CA ALA A 93 10.67 -2.07 -6.86
C ALA A 93 11.10 -1.29 -8.12
N GLY A 94 10.45 -1.54 -9.26
CA GLY A 94 10.71 -0.81 -10.51
C GLY A 94 10.35 0.68 -10.41
N HIS A 95 9.24 1.00 -9.73
CA HIS A 95 8.82 2.37 -9.48
C HIS A 95 9.85 3.12 -8.63
N LEU A 96 10.27 2.55 -7.49
CA LEU A 96 11.27 3.21 -6.63
C LEU A 96 12.63 3.36 -7.31
N ALA A 97 13.06 2.36 -8.10
CA ALA A 97 14.31 2.44 -8.86
C ALA A 97 14.34 3.60 -9.88
N SER A 98 13.18 3.98 -10.41
CA SER A 98 13.05 5.04 -11.41
C SER A 98 12.69 6.40 -10.80
N ALA A 99 11.63 6.46 -10.00
CA ALA A 99 11.08 7.69 -9.43
C ALA A 99 11.94 8.29 -8.30
N CYS A 100 12.63 7.45 -7.51
CA CYS A 100 13.43 7.89 -6.36
C CYS A 100 14.95 7.81 -6.62
N ARG A 101 15.38 7.92 -7.88
CA ARG A 101 16.80 7.88 -8.24
C ARG A 101 17.59 8.97 -7.49
N GLY A 102 18.69 8.58 -6.85
CA GLY A 102 19.55 9.49 -6.08
C GLY A 102 19.05 9.80 -4.65
N GLN A 103 17.97 9.16 -4.20
CA GLN A 103 17.40 9.30 -2.86
C GLN A 103 17.71 8.04 -2.05
N ALA A 104 18.21 8.21 -0.83
CA ALA A 104 18.60 7.11 0.07
C ALA A 104 17.48 6.68 1.01
N ASP A 105 16.40 7.46 1.16
CA ASP A 105 15.19 7.10 1.91
C ASP A 105 14.01 7.15 0.95
N ALA A 106 13.44 6.00 0.64
CA ALA A 106 12.33 5.91 -0.26
C ALA A 106 11.34 4.84 0.13
N ARG A 107 10.08 5.11 -0.14
CA ARG A 107 8.99 4.17 0.13
C ARG A 107 7.82 4.42 -0.82
N VAL A 108 7.12 3.35 -1.16
CA VAL A 108 5.96 3.37 -2.04
C VAL A 108 4.86 2.49 -1.47
N TRP A 109 3.64 3.01 -1.49
CA TRP A 109 2.45 2.31 -1.06
C TRP A 109 1.62 1.95 -2.29
N TYR A 110 1.29 0.67 -2.40
CA TYR A 110 0.31 0.15 -3.35
C TYR A 110 -0.86 -0.42 -2.54
N ASP A 111 -2.01 -0.62 -3.19
CA ASP A 111 -3.15 -1.27 -2.52
C ASP A 111 -2.80 -2.68 -2.01
N TYR A 112 -1.91 -3.40 -2.70
CA TYR A 112 -1.57 -4.80 -2.42
C TYR A 112 -0.21 -5.02 -1.76
N CYS A 113 0.67 -4.04 -1.77
CA CYS A 113 2.01 -4.17 -1.19
C CYS A 113 2.61 -2.83 -0.78
N PHE A 114 3.67 -2.91 0.02
CA PHE A 114 4.46 -1.79 0.49
C PHE A 114 5.94 -2.14 0.29
N LEU A 115 6.73 -1.18 -0.17
CA LEU A 115 8.18 -1.31 -0.26
C LEU A 115 8.84 -0.06 0.30
N ARG A 116 9.87 -0.25 1.13
CA ARG A 116 10.71 0.81 1.68
C ARG A 116 12.17 0.42 1.61
N TYR A 117 13.04 1.40 1.35
CA TYR A 117 14.45 1.35 1.68
C TYR A 117 14.90 2.63 2.37
N ASP A 118 15.93 2.54 3.21
CA ASP A 118 16.56 3.69 3.87
C ASP A 118 18.05 3.44 4.05
N GLY A 119 18.84 4.51 4.07
CA GLY A 119 20.26 4.50 4.47
C GLY A 119 20.45 4.44 6.00
N ALA A 120 19.37 4.45 6.78
CA ALA A 120 19.36 4.15 8.20
C ALA A 120 18.61 2.83 8.47
N ASN A 121 19.06 2.06 9.46
CA ASN A 121 18.36 0.83 9.83
C ASN A 121 17.03 1.14 10.52
N PHE A 122 15.91 0.87 9.85
CA PHE A 122 14.56 1.04 10.39
C PHE A 122 13.90 -0.28 10.80
N ILE A 123 14.53 -1.43 10.54
CA ILE A 123 13.89 -2.74 10.72
C ILE A 123 13.57 -2.96 12.20
N GLY A 124 12.28 -3.18 12.50
CA GLY A 124 11.76 -3.40 13.84
C GLY A 124 11.50 -2.12 14.63
N LEU A 125 11.58 -0.95 13.98
CA LEU A 125 11.27 0.33 14.60
C LEU A 125 9.94 0.86 14.04
N PRO A 126 8.92 1.09 14.89
CA PRO A 126 7.67 1.70 14.43
C PRO A 126 7.90 3.14 13.97
N ASP A 127 7.36 3.49 12.81
CA ASP A 127 7.52 4.78 12.18
C ASP A 127 6.17 5.34 11.70
N THR A 128 5.68 6.30 12.48
CA THR A 128 4.51 7.14 12.19
C THR A 128 4.92 8.59 11.89
N GLY A 129 6.19 8.82 11.54
CA GLY A 129 6.76 10.15 11.33
C GLY A 129 6.23 10.83 10.07
N TYR A 130 6.05 10.08 8.98
CA TYR A 130 5.41 10.55 7.75
C TYR A 130 3.99 10.01 7.66
N THR A 131 3.01 10.91 7.51
CA THR A 131 1.60 10.53 7.39
C THR A 131 1.05 10.96 6.05
N LEU A 132 0.42 10.03 5.34
CA LEU A 132 -0.45 10.36 4.22
C LEU A 132 -1.89 10.03 4.57
N VAL A 133 -2.76 11.03 4.49
CA VAL A 133 -4.21 10.87 4.59
C VAL A 133 -4.83 10.99 3.20
N LEU A 134 -5.63 9.98 2.85
CA LEU A 134 -6.41 9.91 1.62
C LEU A 134 -7.88 10.00 2.00
N ILE A 135 -8.51 11.11 1.66
CA ILE A 135 -9.87 11.46 2.08
C ILE A 135 -10.80 11.21 0.90
N ASN A 136 -11.78 10.30 1.02
CA ASN A 136 -12.74 10.09 -0.06
C ASN A 136 -13.53 11.38 -0.30
N THR A 137 -13.62 11.81 -1.56
CA THR A 137 -14.28 13.06 -1.92
C THR A 137 -15.81 13.00 -1.77
N MET A 138 -16.37 11.79 -1.68
CA MET A 138 -17.79 11.57 -1.45
C MET A 138 -18.11 11.38 0.04
N ASN A 139 -19.27 11.89 0.42
CA ASN A 139 -19.80 11.72 1.77
C ASN A 139 -20.48 10.36 1.93
N ALA A 140 -20.55 9.90 3.19
CA ALA A 140 -21.38 8.77 3.57
C ALA A 140 -22.86 9.06 3.27
N SER A 141 -23.58 8.03 2.85
CA SER A 141 -25.03 8.06 2.71
C SER A 141 -25.73 7.89 4.07
N GLY A 142 -26.91 8.46 4.22
CA GLY A 142 -27.68 8.39 5.48
C GLY A 142 -27.32 9.49 6.48
N ASP A 143 -27.54 9.24 7.76
CA ASP A 143 -27.17 10.17 8.83
C ASP A 143 -25.64 10.16 9.04
N PRO A 144 -24.94 11.28 8.79
CA PRO A 144 -23.49 11.31 8.83
C PRO A 144 -22.91 11.16 10.24
N TYR A 145 -23.67 11.46 11.31
CA TYR A 145 -23.22 11.27 12.69
C TYR A 145 -23.34 9.81 13.13
N GLU A 146 -24.42 9.13 12.73
CA GLU A 146 -24.56 7.69 12.95
C GLU A 146 -23.49 6.91 12.19
N PHE A 147 -23.16 7.34 10.97
CA PHE A 147 -22.06 6.77 10.20
C PHE A 147 -20.72 6.91 10.94
N ASP A 148 -20.31 8.12 11.31
CA ASP A 148 -19.04 8.37 12.01
C ASP A 148 -18.97 7.60 13.35
N LEU A 149 -20.09 7.46 14.06
CA LEU A 149 -20.14 6.67 15.30
C LEU A 149 -19.93 5.17 15.03
N ALA A 150 -20.53 4.63 13.97
CA ALA A 150 -20.38 3.24 13.58
C ALA A 150 -18.95 2.96 13.05
N GLU A 151 -18.42 3.86 12.22
CA GLU A 151 -17.06 3.85 11.69
C GLU A 151 -16.03 3.89 12.83
N GLY A 152 -16.13 4.82 13.77
CA GLY A 152 -15.19 4.91 14.88
C GLY A 152 -15.19 3.66 15.77
N LYS A 153 -16.37 3.06 16.03
CA LYS A 153 -16.48 1.78 16.75
C LYS A 153 -15.86 0.63 15.96
N LEU A 154 -16.04 0.61 14.64
CA LEU A 154 -15.45 -0.39 13.75
C LEU A 154 -13.92 -0.29 13.77
N MET A 155 -13.38 0.91 13.55
CA MET A 155 -11.95 1.13 13.47
C MET A 155 -11.23 0.97 14.82
N ALA A 156 -11.90 1.21 15.94
CA ALA A 156 -11.39 0.83 17.25
C ALA A 156 -11.23 -0.70 17.40
N ARG A 157 -12.18 -1.51 16.90
CA ARG A 157 -12.04 -2.97 16.86
C ARG A 157 -10.91 -3.40 15.94
N VAL A 158 -10.78 -2.76 14.76
CA VAL A 158 -9.67 -2.99 13.83
C VAL A 158 -8.32 -2.76 14.51
N ALA A 159 -8.13 -1.64 15.21
CA ALA A 159 -6.88 -1.34 15.91
C ALA A 159 -6.58 -2.37 17.01
N SER A 160 -7.58 -2.76 17.80
CA SER A 160 -7.43 -3.80 18.81
C SER A 160 -7.06 -5.16 18.21
N ALA A 161 -7.73 -5.55 17.12
CA ALA A 161 -7.47 -6.82 16.44
C ALA A 161 -6.08 -6.83 15.77
N ALA A 162 -5.62 -5.70 15.22
CA ALA A 162 -4.31 -5.60 14.58
C ALA A 162 -3.19 -5.95 15.56
N GLY A 163 -3.30 -5.50 16.82
CA GLY A 163 -2.35 -5.83 17.88
C GLY A 163 -2.47 -7.23 18.48
N GLY A 164 -3.46 -8.03 18.07
CA GLY A 164 -3.59 -9.41 18.51
C GLY A 164 -2.55 -10.32 17.84
N ALA A 165 -1.87 -11.18 18.61
CA ALA A 165 -0.83 -12.06 18.08
C ALA A 165 -1.30 -12.97 16.93
N ALA A 166 -2.58 -13.35 16.91
CA ALA A 166 -3.17 -14.18 15.87
C ALA A 166 -3.45 -13.43 14.54
N SER A 167 -3.39 -12.10 14.51
CA SER A 167 -3.72 -11.30 13.33
C SER A 167 -2.65 -11.35 12.24
N GLY A 168 -1.41 -11.70 12.60
CA GLY A 168 -0.25 -11.56 11.70
C GLY A 168 -0.05 -10.12 11.20
N GLY A 169 -0.54 -9.12 11.95
CA GLY A 169 -0.51 -7.71 11.59
C GLY A 169 -1.56 -7.28 10.56
N LEU A 170 -2.58 -8.11 10.28
CA LEU A 170 -3.68 -7.78 9.35
C LEU A 170 -5.04 -8.01 10.03
N ALA A 171 -5.70 -6.92 10.40
CA ALA A 171 -7.06 -6.93 10.91
C ALA A 171 -8.05 -6.49 9.83
N ARG A 172 -9.20 -7.17 9.79
CA ARG A 172 -10.33 -6.88 8.89
C ARG A 172 -11.61 -7.02 9.68
N GLU A 173 -12.45 -6.00 9.62
CA GLU A 173 -13.73 -5.98 10.32
C GLU A 173 -14.79 -5.40 9.38
N THR A 174 -16.06 -5.67 9.69
CA THR A 174 -17.19 -5.03 9.01
C THR A 174 -18.24 -4.56 10.02
N ALA A 175 -19.00 -3.55 9.65
CA ALA A 175 -20.19 -3.10 10.38
C ALA A 175 -21.31 -2.83 9.39
N LYS A 176 -22.45 -3.51 9.57
CA LYS A 176 -23.66 -3.23 8.81
C LYS A 176 -24.39 -2.06 9.45
N LEU A 177 -24.54 -0.96 8.71
CA LEU A 177 -25.24 0.24 9.18
C LEU A 177 -26.73 0.15 8.88
N ASP A 178 -27.09 -0.29 7.67
CA ASP A 178 -28.47 -0.48 7.22
C ASP A 178 -28.56 -1.62 6.19
N SER A 179 -29.68 -1.76 5.47
CA SER A 179 -29.86 -2.82 4.46
C SER A 179 -28.98 -2.66 3.22
N ALA A 180 -28.55 -1.44 2.90
CA ALA A 180 -27.74 -1.08 1.74
C ALA A 180 -26.26 -0.78 2.09
N THR A 181 -25.98 -0.33 3.31
CA THR A 181 -24.66 0.19 3.71
C THR A 181 -23.93 -0.77 4.66
N THR A 182 -22.77 -1.26 4.23
CA THR A 182 -21.79 -1.95 5.07
C THR A 182 -20.49 -1.16 5.06
N ILE A 183 -19.93 -0.89 6.24
CA ILE A 183 -18.61 -0.29 6.41
C ILE A 183 -17.58 -1.43 6.54
N TYR A 184 -16.53 -1.36 5.75
CA TYR A 184 -15.40 -2.28 5.73
C TYR A 184 -14.20 -1.57 6.35
N GLY A 185 -13.55 -2.19 7.34
CA GLY A 185 -12.40 -1.62 8.05
C GLY A 185 -11.19 -2.55 7.95
N LEU A 186 -10.01 -1.98 7.74
CA LEU A 186 -8.75 -2.69 7.64
C LEU A 186 -7.64 -1.97 8.41
N GLY A 187 -6.85 -2.75 9.14
CA GLY A 187 -5.63 -2.32 9.81
C GLY A 187 -4.51 -3.24 9.37
N TRP A 188 -3.43 -2.70 8.84
CA TRP A 188 -2.33 -3.49 8.31
C TRP A 188 -0.98 -2.93 8.76
N CYS A 189 -0.12 -3.78 9.31
CA CYS A 189 1.22 -3.45 9.77
C CYS A 189 2.30 -4.15 8.95
N THR A 190 3.48 -3.54 8.90
CA THR A 190 4.70 -4.23 8.48
C THR A 190 5.07 -5.30 9.51
N ARG A 191 5.64 -6.42 9.06
CA ARG A 191 5.93 -7.61 9.90
C ARG A 191 7.24 -7.49 10.69
N ASP A 192 7.99 -6.41 10.53
CA ASP A 192 9.21 -6.17 11.29
C ASP A 192 8.94 -5.69 12.72
N ILE A 193 7.79 -5.07 12.99
CA ILE A 193 7.43 -4.56 14.32
C ILE A 193 6.66 -5.58 15.16
N THR A 194 6.62 -5.36 16.48
CA THR A 194 5.90 -6.26 17.40
C THR A 194 4.38 -6.14 17.26
N ALA A 195 3.64 -7.14 17.75
CA ALA A 195 2.17 -7.07 17.78
C ALA A 195 1.67 -5.88 18.62
N ALA A 196 2.33 -5.56 19.74
CA ALA A 196 1.97 -4.40 20.55
C ALA A 196 2.17 -3.08 19.79
N ASP A 197 3.32 -2.92 19.13
CA ASP A 197 3.62 -1.74 18.30
C ASP A 197 2.66 -1.63 17.11
N CYS A 198 2.27 -2.76 16.52
CA CYS A 198 1.27 -2.80 15.45
C CYS A 198 -0.08 -2.26 15.92
N GLY A 199 -0.58 -2.73 17.06
CA GLY A 199 -1.83 -2.24 17.64
C GLY A 199 -1.79 -0.74 17.94
N LEU A 200 -0.68 -0.25 18.50
CA LEU A 200 -0.46 1.18 18.77
C LEU A 200 -0.38 2.01 17.48
N CYS A 201 0.35 1.54 16.47
CA CYS A 201 0.49 2.22 15.19
C CYS A 201 -0.87 2.36 14.48
N VAL A 202 -1.66 1.28 14.42
CA VAL A 202 -3.00 1.34 13.81
C VAL A 202 -3.94 2.22 14.63
N ALA A 203 -3.85 2.19 15.97
CA ALA A 203 -4.63 3.09 16.82
C ALA A 203 -4.29 4.57 16.57
N GLN A 204 -3.01 4.90 16.35
CA GLN A 204 -2.60 6.26 15.95
C GLN A 204 -3.21 6.63 14.60
N ALA A 205 -3.18 5.74 13.62
CA ALA A 205 -3.76 6.00 12.30
C ALA A 205 -5.28 6.22 12.38
N VAL A 206 -5.96 5.46 13.24
CA VAL A 206 -7.41 5.63 13.52
C VAL A 206 -7.70 6.96 14.22
N ALA A 207 -6.80 7.46 15.07
CA ALA A 207 -6.98 8.73 15.76
C ALA A 207 -6.95 9.96 14.84
N GLU A 208 -6.39 9.83 13.63
CA GLU A 208 -6.41 10.91 12.61
C GLU A 208 -7.79 11.03 11.93
N LEU A 209 -8.57 9.96 11.87
CA LEU A 209 -9.80 9.89 11.07
C LEU A 209 -10.83 10.98 11.41
N PRO A 210 -11.13 11.30 12.69
CA PRO A 210 -12.11 12.34 13.02
C PRO A 210 -11.72 13.75 12.56
N SER A 211 -10.43 14.02 12.39
CA SER A 211 -9.90 15.33 12.00
C SER A 211 -9.94 15.56 10.50
N TYR A 212 -9.77 14.49 9.69
CA TYR A 212 -9.62 14.61 8.24
C TYR A 212 -10.76 13.96 7.44
N CYS A 213 -11.43 12.97 8.02
CA CYS A 213 -12.31 12.06 7.30
C CYS A 213 -13.75 12.05 7.83
N ARG A 214 -14.11 13.10 8.56
CA ARG A 214 -15.47 13.30 9.08
C ARG A 214 -16.51 13.25 7.96
N PHE A 215 -17.56 12.47 8.16
CA PHE A 215 -18.69 12.29 7.25
C PHE A 215 -18.34 11.70 5.87
N ARG A 216 -17.09 11.26 5.66
CA ARG A 216 -16.67 10.67 4.39
C ARG A 216 -17.07 9.21 4.33
N ARG A 217 -17.35 8.71 3.13
CA ARG A 217 -17.66 7.29 2.93
C ARG A 217 -16.43 6.39 2.93
N GLY A 218 -15.24 6.99 2.97
CA GLY A 218 -13.98 6.29 2.86
C GLY A 218 -12.80 7.15 3.29
N CYS A 219 -11.79 6.51 3.85
CA CYS A 219 -10.56 7.18 4.24
C CYS A 219 -9.42 6.18 4.40
N ARG A 220 -8.19 6.63 4.14
CA ARG A 220 -6.97 5.87 4.40
C ARG A 220 -5.95 6.76 5.11
N VAL A 221 -5.30 6.22 6.12
CA VAL A 221 -4.18 6.84 6.82
C VAL A 221 -3.00 5.89 6.70
N LEU A 222 -1.96 6.33 6.00
CA LEU A 222 -0.78 5.52 5.70
C LEU A 222 0.43 6.10 6.45
N TYR A 223 1.06 5.27 7.26
CA TYR A 223 2.38 5.48 7.84
C TYR A 223 3.40 4.57 7.16
N SER A 224 4.66 4.64 7.63
CA SER A 224 5.74 3.78 7.13
C SER A 224 5.73 2.38 7.73
N SER A 225 5.05 2.17 8.87
CA SER A 225 4.97 0.86 9.55
C SER A 225 3.55 0.29 9.64
N CYS A 226 2.52 1.08 9.37
CA CYS A 226 1.15 0.58 9.34
C CYS A 226 0.21 1.48 8.53
N MET A 227 -1.02 1.02 8.34
CA MET A 227 -2.11 1.79 7.78
C MET A 227 -3.45 1.44 8.42
N ALA A 228 -4.37 2.40 8.39
CA ALA A 228 -5.78 2.22 8.65
C ALA A 228 -6.58 2.63 7.41
N ARG A 229 -7.60 1.85 7.05
CA ARG A 229 -8.50 2.16 5.94
C ARG A 229 -9.92 1.75 6.26
N TYR A 230 -10.88 2.61 5.95
CA TYR A 230 -12.29 2.21 5.86
C TYR A 230 -12.89 2.64 4.53
N GLU A 231 -13.89 1.89 4.06
CA GLU A 231 -14.69 2.19 2.87
C GLU A 231 -16.11 1.63 3.02
N THR A 232 -17.07 2.12 2.24
CA THR A 232 -18.41 1.51 2.14
C THR A 232 -18.53 0.45 1.03
N TYR A 233 -17.40 -0.02 0.50
CA TYR A 233 -17.32 -1.06 -0.53
C TYR A 233 -16.22 -2.07 -0.17
N PRO A 234 -16.31 -3.33 -0.62
CA PRO A 234 -15.32 -4.34 -0.30
C PRO A 234 -13.98 -4.05 -1.02
N PHE A 235 -12.87 -4.06 -0.26
CA PHE A 235 -11.51 -3.80 -0.80
C PHE A 235 -10.44 -4.78 -0.29
N PHE A 236 -10.83 -5.78 0.51
CA PHE A 236 -9.97 -6.85 0.99
C PHE A 236 -10.56 -8.22 0.63
N PHE A 237 -9.68 -9.21 0.47
CA PHE A 237 -10.07 -10.55 0.05
C PHE A 237 -10.64 -11.36 1.23
N PRO A 238 -11.54 -12.33 0.96
CA PRO A 238 -12.21 -12.54 -0.32
C PRO A 238 -13.12 -11.35 -0.64
N VAL A 239 -13.02 -10.81 -1.86
CA VAL A 239 -13.84 -9.67 -2.27
C VAL A 239 -15.26 -10.19 -2.50
N SER A 240 -16.18 -9.90 -1.57
CA SER A 240 -17.57 -10.34 -1.66
C SER A 240 -18.42 -9.27 -2.36
N GLY A 241 -18.99 -9.61 -3.52
CA GLY A 241 -19.91 -8.73 -4.26
C GLY A 241 -19.37 -8.26 -5.62
N ALA A 242 -20.28 -7.81 -6.50
CA ALA A 242 -20.01 -7.46 -7.90
C ALA A 242 -19.26 -6.12 -8.11
N ALA A 243 -18.83 -5.45 -7.03
CA ALA A 243 -18.13 -4.18 -7.09
C ALA A 243 -16.80 -4.27 -6.33
N ALA A 244 -15.84 -4.98 -6.93
CA ALA A 244 -14.44 -4.66 -6.71
C ALA A 244 -14.20 -3.31 -7.39
N ALA A 245 -14.56 -2.20 -6.73
CA ALA A 245 -14.25 -0.88 -7.24
C ALA A 245 -12.73 -0.70 -7.11
N SER A 246 -12.04 -0.81 -8.25
CA SER A 246 -10.68 -0.30 -8.41
C SER A 246 -10.66 1.14 -7.90
N SER A 247 -9.64 1.46 -7.12
CA SER A 247 -9.18 2.81 -6.80
C SER A 247 -8.86 3.54 -8.11
N HIS A 248 -9.87 4.03 -8.82
CA HIS A 248 -9.66 4.90 -9.96
C HIS A 248 -9.30 6.29 -9.46
N ASP A 249 -8.25 6.85 -10.05
CA ASP A 249 -7.86 8.24 -9.90
C ASP A 249 -9.07 9.18 -10.06
N GLY A 250 -9.25 10.05 -9.07
CA GLY A 250 -10.35 11.04 -9.02
C GLY A 250 -11.24 10.98 -7.78
N GLU A 251 -11.09 10.00 -6.89
CA GLU A 251 -11.95 9.84 -5.70
C GLU A 251 -11.35 10.28 -4.35
N TYR A 252 -10.07 10.68 -4.28
CA TYR A 252 -9.42 11.03 -3.01
C TYR A 252 -8.68 12.37 -3.04
N GLU A 253 -8.91 13.18 -2.01
CA GLU A 253 -8.05 14.30 -1.64
C GLU A 253 -6.85 13.79 -0.82
N LYS A 254 -5.64 14.30 -1.09
CA LYS A 254 -4.39 13.86 -0.43
C LYS A 254 -3.90 14.94 0.53
N VAL A 255 -3.63 14.56 1.78
CA VAL A 255 -3.02 15.43 2.81
C VAL A 255 -1.79 14.74 3.37
N ILE A 256 -0.64 15.43 3.36
CA ILE A 256 0.60 14.94 3.97
C ILE A 256 0.82 15.66 5.29
N LEU A 257 1.00 14.90 6.37
CA LEU A 257 1.41 15.43 7.67
C LEU A 257 2.90 15.15 7.86
N ASN A 258 3.61 16.15 8.40
CA ASN A 258 5.07 16.12 8.60
C ASN A 258 5.87 15.83 7.30
N PRO A 259 5.74 16.71 6.28
CA PRO A 259 6.42 16.54 4.99
C PRO A 259 7.94 16.64 5.08
#